data_AF-A0A2N2C059-F1
#
_entry.id   AF-A0A2N2C059-F1
#
_cell.length_a   1.000
_cell.length_b   1.000
_cell.length_c   1.000
_cell.angle_alpha   90.00
_cell.angle_beta   90.00
_cell.angle_gamma   90.00
#
_symmetry.space_group_name_H-M   'P 1'
#
loop_
_entity.id
_entity.type
_entity.pdbx_description
1 polymer ?
#
loop_
_entity_poly.entity_id
_entity_poly.type
_entity_poly.pdbx_seq_one_letter_code
_entity_poly.pdbx_strand_id
1 'polypeptide(L)'
;MTGTWINVVAIMIGSLVGLFLKKVISEKLGNSLMQAVGLCVVIIGIAGALKSEDMIITIVSLAIGALVGESIDIEKRMDSFALKIENRFSQGREAGWFVRGFVTASLLFAVGAMAIVGSIESGFNGNHEILITKSLLDFIASIVLTASLGIGVFFSAFVILIYQGSITIASTLLTTLFSANLTMVITAGANPQAPIQRAISKVNR
;
A
#
# COMPACT_ATOMS: atom_id res chain seq x y z
N MET A 1 6.69 2.61 9.14
CA MET A 1 6.11 3.77 8.41
C MET A 1 7.07 4.39 7.39
N THR A 2 8.39 4.33 7.57
CA THR A 2 9.36 5.05 6.73
C THR A 2 9.21 4.74 5.23
N GLY A 3 9.04 3.46 4.86
CA GLY A 3 8.82 3.09 3.45
C GLY A 3 7.59 3.74 2.81
N THR A 4 6.50 3.94 3.57
CA THR A 4 5.28 4.60 3.09
C THR A 4 5.56 6.07 2.78
N TRP A 5 6.29 6.77 3.65
CA TRP A 5 6.68 8.16 3.42
C TRP A 5 7.57 8.32 2.20
N ILE A 6 8.54 7.41 2.02
CA ILE A 6 9.39 7.38 0.83
C ILE A 6 8.53 7.25 -0.44
N ASN A 7 7.54 6.36 -0.43
CA ASN A 7 6.67 6.17 -1.59
C ASN A 7 5.80 7.40 -1.89
N VAL A 8 5.19 7.98 -0.85
CA VAL A 8 4.36 9.18 -0.98
C VAL A 8 5.17 10.36 -1.52
N VAL A 9 6.38 10.56 -1.02
CA VAL A 9 7.30 11.60 -1.50
C VAL A 9 7.75 11.32 -2.94
N ALA A 10 8.04 10.06 -3.27
CA ALA A 10 8.39 9.66 -4.62
C ALA A 10 7.27 10.00 -5.62
N ILE A 11 6.01 9.69 -5.31
CA ILE A 11 4.86 10.05 -6.15
C ILE A 11 4.76 11.56 -6.31
N MET A 12 4.86 12.32 -5.22
CA MET A 12 4.76 13.78 -5.27
C MET A 12 5.86 14.41 -6.13
N ILE A 13 7.12 14.00 -5.93
CA ILE A 13 8.27 14.51 -6.70
C ILE A 13 8.15 14.08 -8.16
N GLY A 14 7.84 12.81 -8.42
CA GLY A 14 7.69 12.29 -9.77
C GLY A 14 6.56 12.99 -10.52
N SER A 15 5.43 13.27 -9.87
CA SER A 15 4.38 14.09 -10.44
C SER A 15 4.83 15.52 -10.76
N LEU A 16 5.52 16.21 -9.84
CA LEU A 16 6.04 17.55 -10.11
C LEU A 16 7.00 17.56 -11.30
N VAL A 17 7.92 16.60 -11.37
CA VAL A 17 8.83 16.41 -12.49
C VAL A 17 8.06 16.14 -13.80
N GLY A 18 7.03 15.28 -13.75
CA GLY A 18 6.18 14.96 -14.90
C GLY A 18 5.46 16.17 -15.48
N LEU A 19 5.05 17.15 -14.65
CA LEU A 19 4.47 18.41 -15.14
C LEU A 19 5.46 19.21 -15.99
N PHE A 20 6.72 19.30 -15.56
CA PHE A 20 7.76 20.01 -16.30
C PHE A 20 8.15 19.26 -17.59
N LEU A 21 8.15 17.92 -17.53
CA LEU A 21 8.52 17.06 -18.66
C LEU A 21 7.38 16.79 -19.64
N LYS A 22 6.17 17.34 -19.42
CA LYS A 22 5.00 17.15 -20.29
C LYS A 22 5.28 17.44 -21.77
N LYS A 23 6.14 18.41 -22.08
CA LYS A 23 6.51 18.76 -23.47
C LYS A 23 7.65 17.92 -24.04
N VAL A 24 8.38 17.20 -23.20
CA VAL A 24 9.58 16.42 -23.56
C VAL A 24 9.21 14.95 -23.77
N ILE A 25 8.28 14.42 -22.97
CA ILE A 25 7.86 13.02 -23.07
C ILE A 25 6.92 12.87 -24.26
N SER A 26 7.38 12.21 -25.32
CA SER A 26 6.53 11.80 -26.43
C SER A 26 5.54 10.72 -25.98
N GLU A 27 4.37 10.66 -26.61
CA GLU A 27 3.36 9.62 -26.32
C GLU A 27 3.95 8.22 -26.47
N LYS A 28 4.84 8.01 -27.46
CA LYS A 28 5.51 6.73 -27.68
C LYS A 28 6.40 6.35 -26.50
N LEU A 29 7.20 7.28 -25.98
CA LEU A 29 8.06 7.03 -24.82
C LEU A 29 7.22 6.75 -23.57
N GLY A 30 6.16 7.54 -23.34
CA GLY A 30 5.23 7.33 -22.23
C GLY A 30 4.60 5.93 -22.27
N ASN A 31 4.10 5.52 -23.44
CA ASN A 31 3.52 4.19 -23.63
C ASN A 31 4.54 3.07 -23.37
N SER A 32 5.78 3.19 -23.86
CA SER A 32 6.82 2.19 -23.62
C SER A 32 7.20 2.08 -22.15
N LEU A 33 7.33 3.20 -21.44
CA LEU A 33 7.59 3.20 -20.00
C LEU A 33 6.42 2.58 -19.24
N MET A 34 5.18 2.86 -19.65
CA MET A 34 4.01 2.31 -18.99
C MET A 34 3.82 0.81 -19.22
N GLN A 35 4.15 0.33 -20.41
CA GLN A 35 4.24 -1.10 -20.71
C GLN A 35 5.32 -1.79 -19.88
N ALA A 36 6.49 -1.16 -19.70
CA ALA A 36 7.55 -1.72 -18.87
C ALA A 36 7.12 -1.85 -17.41
N VAL A 37 6.51 -0.82 -16.83
CA VAL A 37 5.96 -0.88 -15.46
C VAL A 37 4.86 -1.94 -15.36
N GLY A 38 3.96 -2.03 -16.34
CA GLY A 38 2.93 -3.08 -16.39
C GLY A 38 3.54 -4.49 -16.42
N LEU A 39 4.59 -4.68 -17.21
CA LEU A 39 5.32 -5.96 -17.28
C LEU A 39 5.98 -6.30 -15.93
N CYS A 40 6.59 -5.31 -15.26
CA CYS A 40 7.12 -5.49 -13.91
C CYS A 40 6.03 -5.95 -12.93
N VAL A 41 4.84 -5.33 -12.97
CA VAL A 41 3.71 -5.72 -12.11
C VAL A 41 3.27 -7.15 -12.37
N VAL A 42 3.19 -7.58 -13.64
CA VAL A 42 2.89 -8.97 -14.01
C VAL A 42 3.93 -9.93 -13.45
N ILE A 43 5.22 -9.63 -13.63
CA ILE A 43 6.32 -10.46 -13.10
C ILE A 43 6.23 -10.59 -11.58
N ILE A 44 6.01 -9.46 -10.88
CA ILE A 44 5.88 -9.44 -9.42
C ILE A 44 4.66 -10.25 -8.96
N GLY A 45 3.53 -10.13 -9.67
CA GLY A 45 2.32 -10.88 -9.37
C GLY A 45 2.53 -12.39 -9.52
N ILE A 46 3.15 -12.83 -10.62
CA ILE A 46 3.48 -14.25 -10.84
C ILE A 46 4.46 -14.75 -9.78
N ALA A 47 5.53 -14.00 -9.51
CA ALA A 47 6.52 -14.37 -8.50
C ALA A 47 5.89 -14.48 -7.10
N GLY A 48 4.98 -13.57 -6.74
CA GLY A 48 4.22 -13.62 -5.50
C GLY A 48 3.30 -14.83 -5.42
N ALA A 49 2.59 -15.15 -6.50
CA ALA A 49 1.71 -16.31 -6.57
C ALA A 49 2.47 -17.63 -6.43
N LEU A 50 3.64 -17.75 -7.06
CA LEU A 50 4.50 -18.94 -6.98
C LEU A 50 5.12 -19.15 -5.58
N LYS A 51 5.23 -18.10 -4.78
CA LYS A 51 5.76 -18.17 -3.40
C LYS A 51 4.70 -18.64 -2.39
N SER A 52 3.43 -18.74 -2.79
CA SER A 52 2.36 -19.13 -1.87
C SER A 52 2.44 -20.62 -1.52
N GLU A 53 2.57 -20.93 -0.22
CA GLU A 53 2.66 -22.30 0.29
C GLU A 53 1.30 -23.03 0.24
N ASP A 54 0.20 -22.27 0.37
CA ASP A 54 -1.17 -22.81 0.41
C ASP A 54 -2.03 -22.27 -0.74
N MET A 55 -2.04 -23.04 -1.84
CA MET A 55 -2.81 -22.68 -3.03
C MET A 55 -4.32 -22.62 -2.77
N ILE A 56 -4.86 -23.47 -1.88
CA ILE A 56 -6.28 -23.47 -1.52
C ILE A 56 -6.67 -22.14 -0.86
N ILE A 57 -5.91 -21.70 0.14
CA ILE A 57 -6.16 -20.43 0.84
C ILE A 57 -6.06 -19.26 -0.13
N THR A 58 -5.10 -19.32 -1.04
CA THR A 58 -4.92 -18.31 -2.10
C THR A 58 -6.15 -18.20 -2.99
N ILE A 59 -6.66 -19.34 -3.50
CA ILE A 59 -7.86 -19.38 -4.36
C ILE A 59 -9.09 -18.83 -3.62
N VAL A 60 -9.31 -19.28 -2.38
CA VAL A 60 -10.46 -18.84 -1.58
C VAL A 60 -10.37 -17.35 -1.26
N SER A 61 -9.18 -16.86 -0.89
CA SER A 61 -8.96 -15.44 -0.60
C SER A 61 -9.16 -14.57 -1.83
N LEU A 62 -8.72 -15.03 -3.01
CA LEU A 62 -8.92 -14.34 -4.28
C LEU A 62 -10.41 -14.26 -4.63
N ALA A 63 -11.14 -15.37 -4.50
CA ALA A 63 -12.58 -15.42 -4.80
C ALA A 63 -13.39 -14.50 -3.87
N ILE A 64 -13.16 -14.59 -2.56
CA ILE A 64 -13.82 -13.72 -1.56
C ILE A 64 -13.42 -12.26 -1.80
N GLY A 65 -12.13 -11.98 -2.01
CA GLY A 65 -11.62 -10.65 -2.26
C GLY A 65 -12.23 -10.00 -3.50
N ALA A 66 -12.40 -10.76 -4.59
CA ALA A 66 -13.05 -10.27 -5.80
C ALA A 66 -14.53 -9.94 -5.59
N LEU A 67 -15.28 -10.82 -4.90
CA LEU A 67 -16.70 -10.59 -4.58
C LEU A 67 -16.89 -9.34 -3.72
N VAL A 68 -16.05 -9.19 -2.69
CA VAL A 68 -16.08 -8.04 -1.79
C VAL A 68 -15.67 -6.77 -2.53
N GLY A 69 -14.60 -6.82 -3.34
CA GLY A 69 -14.13 -5.69 -4.13
C GLY A 69 -15.17 -5.17 -5.11
N GLU A 70 -15.81 -6.07 -5.85
CA GLU A 70 -16.89 -5.75 -6.80
C GLU A 70 -18.09 -5.14 -6.08
N SER A 71 -18.48 -5.70 -4.94
CA SER A 71 -19.62 -5.19 -4.15
C SER A 71 -19.39 -3.79 -3.59
N ILE A 72 -18.13 -3.45 -3.26
CA ILE A 72 -17.77 -2.13 -2.75
C ILE A 72 -17.73 -1.09 -3.86
N ASP A 73 -17.36 -1.50 -5.08
CA ASP A 73 -17.23 -0.65 -6.26
C ASP A 73 -16.30 0.56 -5.98
N ILE A 74 -15.04 0.22 -5.68
CA ILE A 74 -14.01 1.17 -5.25
C ILE A 74 -13.78 2.24 -6.33
N GLU A 75 -13.85 1.86 -7.60
CA GLU A 75 -13.68 2.76 -8.74
C GLU A 75 -14.75 3.86 -8.76
N LYS A 76 -16.04 3.52 -8.70
CA LYS A 76 -17.11 4.53 -8.67
C LYS A 76 -17.05 5.44 -7.44
N ARG A 77 -16.63 4.90 -6.29
CA ARG A 77 -16.44 5.71 -5.06
C ARG A 77 -15.29 6.68 -5.21
N MET A 78 -14.18 6.26 -5.83
CA MET A 78 -13.04 7.11 -6.11
C MET A 78 -13.38 8.19 -7.14
N ASP A 79 -14.10 7.87 -8.21
CA ASP A 79 -14.62 8.84 -9.17
C ASP A 79 -15.50 9.89 -8.49
N SER A 80 -16.47 9.44 -7.67
CA SER A 80 -17.37 10.32 -6.94
C SER A 80 -16.63 11.23 -5.96
N PHE A 81 -15.59 10.71 -5.30
CA PHE A 81 -14.73 11.48 -4.40
C PHE A 81 -13.89 12.50 -5.16
N ALA A 82 -13.31 12.10 -6.30
CA ALA A 82 -12.53 12.97 -7.16
C ALA A 82 -13.38 14.12 -7.70
N LEU A 83 -14.61 13.85 -8.13
CA LEU A 83 -15.57 14.88 -8.58
C LEU A 83 -15.92 15.87 -7.47
N LYS A 84 -16.05 15.42 -6.21
CA LYS A 84 -16.26 16.32 -5.06
C LYS A 84 -15.07 17.23 -4.82
N ILE A 85 -13.85 16.72 -4.96
CA ILE A 85 -12.63 17.53 -4.87
C ILE A 85 -12.61 18.52 -6.05
N GLU A 86 -12.81 18.04 -7.27
CA GLU A 86 -12.78 18.88 -8.47
C GLU A 86 -13.79 20.03 -8.37
N ASN A 87 -15.05 19.77 -7.98
CA ASN A 87 -16.06 20.81 -7.84
C ASN A 87 -15.71 21.87 -6.77
N ARG A 88 -14.90 21.52 -5.76
CA ARG A 88 -14.45 22.46 -4.74
C ARG A 88 -13.25 23.29 -5.19
N PHE A 89 -12.44 22.79 -6.13
CA PHE A 89 -11.21 23.44 -6.60
C PHE A 89 -11.32 24.03 -8.01
N SER A 90 -12.30 23.64 -8.81
CA SER A 90 -12.47 24.08 -10.19
C SER A 90 -13.35 25.33 -10.26
N GLN A 91 -12.79 26.47 -9.83
CA GLN A 91 -13.23 27.76 -10.34
C GLN A 91 -12.67 27.94 -11.76
N GLY A 92 -13.37 27.42 -12.77
CA GLY A 92 -13.22 27.86 -14.17
C GLY A 92 -12.28 27.08 -15.11
N ARG A 93 -11.95 25.80 -14.86
CA ARG A 93 -11.29 24.92 -15.87
C ARG A 93 -12.23 23.80 -16.33
N GLU A 94 -12.03 23.31 -17.55
CA GLU A 94 -12.76 22.15 -18.11
C GLU A 94 -12.84 21.01 -17.08
N ALA A 95 -14.04 20.48 -16.87
CA ALA A 95 -14.30 19.44 -15.88
C ALA A 95 -13.81 18.06 -16.37
N GLY A 96 -13.08 17.33 -15.53
CA GLY A 96 -12.81 15.90 -15.67
C GLY A 96 -11.35 15.50 -15.90
N TRP A 97 -10.45 16.41 -16.27
CA TRP A 97 -9.02 16.06 -16.45
C TRP A 97 -8.33 15.78 -15.12
N PHE A 98 -8.70 16.51 -14.07
CA PHE A 98 -8.22 16.26 -12.70
C PHE A 98 -8.65 14.88 -12.22
N VAL A 99 -9.94 14.55 -12.39
CA VAL A 99 -10.55 13.29 -11.95
C VAL A 99 -9.86 12.10 -12.60
N ARG A 100 -9.69 12.14 -13.93
CA ARG A 100 -9.00 11.06 -14.66
C ARG A 100 -7.59 10.83 -14.12
N GLY A 101 -6.78 11.88 -14.00
CA GLY A 101 -5.41 11.75 -13.49
C GLY A 101 -5.36 11.20 -12.06
N PHE A 102 -6.22 11.69 -11.18
CA PHE A 102 -6.29 11.25 -9.79
C PHE A 102 -6.74 9.79 -9.67
N VAL A 103 -7.83 9.40 -10.32
CA VAL A 103 -8.40 8.05 -10.19
C VAL A 103 -7.48 7.02 -10.83
N THR A 104 -7.02 7.25 -12.06
CA THR A 104 -6.11 6.32 -12.76
C THR A 104 -4.84 6.09 -11.97
N ALA A 105 -4.20 7.15 -11.48
CA ALA A 105 -2.97 7.02 -10.69
C ALA A 105 -3.19 6.33 -9.35
N SER A 106 -4.25 6.71 -8.64
CA SER A 106 -4.57 6.12 -7.34
C SER A 106 -4.84 4.62 -7.45
N LEU A 107 -5.60 4.19 -8.46
CA LEU A 107 -5.84 2.77 -8.73
C LEU A 107 -4.54 2.06 -9.10
N LEU A 108 -3.75 2.62 -10.02
CA LEU A 108 -2.48 2.00 -10.43
C LEU A 108 -1.52 1.81 -9.24
N PHE A 109 -1.36 2.83 -8.40
CA PHE A 109 -0.45 2.78 -7.27
C PHE A 109 -0.97 1.89 -6.12
N ALA A 110 -2.29 1.78 -5.94
CA ALA A 110 -2.88 0.99 -4.85
C ALA A 110 -3.03 -0.51 -5.16
N VAL A 111 -3.32 -0.88 -6.41
CA VAL A 111 -3.66 -2.27 -6.79
C VAL A 111 -2.45 -3.23 -6.73
N GLY A 112 -1.21 -2.71 -6.74
CA GLY A 112 -0.02 -3.54 -6.68
C GLY A 112 0.12 -4.32 -5.37
N ALA A 113 0.41 -5.63 -5.44
CA ALA A 113 0.61 -6.51 -4.28
C ALA A 113 1.67 -5.98 -3.28
N MET A 114 2.70 -5.30 -3.79
CA MET A 114 3.75 -4.65 -2.98
C MET A 114 3.21 -3.57 -2.04
N ALA A 115 2.08 -2.93 -2.35
CA ALA A 115 1.45 -1.97 -1.45
C ALA A 115 0.97 -2.66 -0.17
N ILE A 116 0.31 -3.81 -0.29
CA ILE A 116 -0.20 -4.57 0.86
C ILE A 116 0.95 -5.28 1.56
N VAL A 117 1.69 -6.13 0.83
CA VAL A 117 2.76 -6.96 1.39
C VAL A 117 3.87 -6.09 1.98
N GLY A 118 4.27 -5.03 1.27
CA GLY A 118 5.28 -4.10 1.78
C GLY A 118 4.80 -3.30 2.98
N SER A 119 3.51 -2.94 3.06
CA SER A 119 2.97 -2.23 4.22
C SER A 119 2.90 -3.12 5.45
N ILE A 120 2.55 -4.39 5.29
CA ILE A 120 2.58 -5.40 6.36
C ILE A 120 4.03 -5.64 6.80
N GLU A 121 4.95 -5.92 5.88
CA GLU A 121 6.35 -6.19 6.20
C GLU A 121 7.03 -5.00 6.92
N SER A 122 6.75 -3.79 6.44
CA SER A 122 7.21 -2.52 7.03
C SER A 122 6.65 -2.25 8.42
N GLY A 123 5.42 -2.70 8.70
CA GLY A 123 4.75 -2.50 9.98
C GLY A 123 5.10 -3.59 10.99
N PHE A 124 5.25 -4.82 10.51
CA PHE A 124 5.42 -6.02 11.30
C PHE A 124 6.88 -6.27 11.67
N ASN A 125 7.76 -6.29 10.66
CA ASN A 125 9.19 -6.60 10.80
C ASN A 125 10.08 -5.36 10.76
N GLY A 126 9.51 -4.17 10.47
CA GLY A 126 10.29 -2.95 10.27
C GLY A 126 11.11 -2.96 8.97
N ASN A 127 10.94 -3.95 8.10
CA ASN A 127 11.64 -4.05 6.83
C ASN A 127 10.92 -3.23 5.76
N HIS A 128 11.61 -2.24 5.20
CA HIS A 128 11.06 -1.28 4.24
C HIS A 128 11.46 -1.54 2.78
N GLU A 129 12.25 -2.57 2.51
CA GLU A 129 12.82 -2.83 1.18
C GLU A 129 11.77 -2.95 0.07
N ILE A 130 10.64 -3.61 0.35
CA ILE A 130 9.54 -3.78 -0.59
C ILE A 130 8.89 -2.42 -0.94
N LEU A 131 8.66 -1.57 0.05
CA LEU A 131 8.08 -0.23 -0.17
C LEU A 131 9.06 0.71 -0.86
N ILE A 132 10.36 0.60 -0.57
CA ILE A 132 11.41 1.36 -1.26
C ILE A 132 11.48 0.95 -2.75
N THR A 133 11.42 -0.36 -3.03
CA THR A 133 11.37 -0.88 -4.41
C THR A 133 10.12 -0.37 -5.14
N LYS A 134 8.97 -0.41 -4.47
CA LYS A 134 7.73 0.17 -5.00
C LYS A 134 7.85 1.66 -5.29
N SER A 135 8.54 2.41 -4.44
CA SER A 135 8.73 3.85 -4.59
C SER A 135 9.41 4.21 -5.91
N LEU A 136 10.34 3.38 -6.38
CA LEU A 136 10.97 3.58 -7.69
C LEU A 136 9.99 3.36 -8.85
N LEU A 137 9.15 2.32 -8.76
CA LEU A 137 8.13 2.02 -9.78
C LEU A 137 7.09 3.14 -9.84
N ASP A 138 6.56 3.54 -8.69
CA ASP A 138 5.55 4.61 -8.57
C ASP A 138 6.15 5.99 -8.95
N PHE A 139 7.44 6.24 -8.69
CA PHE A 139 8.14 7.43 -9.17
C PHE A 139 8.14 7.52 -10.71
N ILE A 140 8.59 6.46 -11.39
CA ILE A 140 8.64 6.44 -12.86
C ILE A 140 7.22 6.55 -13.44
N ALA A 141 6.28 5.79 -12.89
CA ALA A 141 4.89 5.82 -13.30
C ALA A 141 4.24 7.20 -13.09
N SER A 142 4.48 7.86 -11.94
CA SER A 142 3.94 9.20 -11.67
C SER A 142 4.47 10.27 -12.61
N ILE A 143 5.74 10.22 -13.03
CA ILE A 143 6.27 11.12 -14.07
C ILE A 143 5.48 10.96 -15.37
N VAL A 144 5.35 9.72 -15.85
CA VAL A 144 4.70 9.40 -17.13
C VAL A 144 3.21 9.75 -17.09
N LEU A 145 2.50 9.28 -16.06
CA LEU A 145 1.08 9.55 -15.90
C LEU A 145 0.80 11.05 -15.75
N THR A 146 1.66 11.80 -15.07
CA THR A 146 1.44 13.24 -14.89
C THR A 146 1.68 14.01 -16.19
N ALA A 147 2.64 13.60 -17.01
CA ALA A 147 2.85 14.18 -18.33
C ALA A 147 1.60 13.99 -19.22
N SER A 148 0.93 12.84 -19.14
CA SER A 148 -0.27 12.53 -19.93
C SER A 148 -1.58 13.09 -19.33
N LEU A 149 -1.81 12.89 -18.03
CA LEU A 149 -3.10 13.12 -17.35
C LEU A 149 -3.10 14.39 -16.47
N GLY A 150 -1.95 15.05 -16.29
CA GLY A 150 -1.82 16.30 -15.55
C GLY A 150 -1.80 16.15 -14.03
N ILE A 151 -2.03 17.28 -13.33
CA ILE A 151 -1.79 17.42 -11.88
C ILE A 151 -2.61 16.46 -11.00
N GLY A 152 -3.71 15.88 -11.51
CA GLY A 152 -4.54 14.94 -10.74
C GLY A 152 -3.73 13.80 -10.12
N VAL A 153 -2.68 13.34 -10.80
CA VAL A 153 -1.77 12.28 -10.33
C VAL A 153 -1.09 12.66 -9.02
N PHE A 154 -0.71 13.92 -8.79
CA PHE A 154 -0.06 14.36 -7.56
C PHE A 154 -0.91 14.05 -6.31
N PHE A 155 -2.24 14.18 -6.44
CA PHE A 155 -3.17 13.94 -5.34
C PHE A 155 -3.39 12.46 -5.03
N SER A 156 -2.98 11.55 -5.92
CA SER A 156 -2.99 10.11 -5.62
C SER A 156 -2.08 9.74 -4.46
N ALA A 157 -1.03 10.53 -4.20
CA ALA A 157 -0.16 10.37 -3.04
C ALA A 157 -0.94 10.36 -1.71
N PHE A 158 -2.05 11.10 -1.63
CA PHE A 158 -2.93 11.09 -0.46
C PHE A 158 -3.69 9.77 -0.29
N VAL A 159 -4.20 9.19 -1.39
CA VAL A 159 -4.84 7.87 -1.37
C VAL A 159 -3.83 6.82 -0.92
N ILE A 160 -2.60 6.88 -1.44
CA ILE A 160 -1.52 5.98 -1.06
C ILE A 160 -1.10 6.15 0.40
N LEU A 161 -1.02 7.37 0.90
CA LEU A 161 -0.75 7.64 2.31
C LEU A 161 -1.81 7.01 3.21
N ILE A 162 -3.10 7.15 2.89
CA ILE A 162 -4.18 6.53 3.68
C ILE A 162 -4.12 5.01 3.54
N TYR A 163 -4.01 4.49 2.32
CA TYR A 163 -4.09 3.07 2.04
C TYR A 163 -2.90 2.31 2.64
N GLN A 164 -1.68 2.66 2.28
CA GLN A 164 -0.48 2.03 2.82
C GLN A 164 -0.28 2.39 4.30
N GLY A 165 -0.56 3.64 4.66
CA GLY A 165 -0.41 4.13 6.03
C GLY A 165 -1.28 3.36 7.01
N SER A 166 -2.56 3.17 6.69
CA SER A 166 -3.49 2.42 7.55
C SER A 166 -3.05 0.97 7.74
N ILE A 167 -2.60 0.28 6.67
CA ILE A 167 -2.13 -1.10 6.75
C ILE A 167 -0.87 -1.22 7.61
N THR A 168 0.13 -0.36 7.40
CA THR A 168 1.37 -0.43 8.19
C THR A 168 1.12 -0.08 9.66
N ILE A 169 0.25 0.90 9.97
CA ILE A 169 -0.13 1.20 11.36
C ILE A 169 -0.84 0.00 12.00
N ALA A 170 -1.84 -0.57 11.32
CA ALA A 170 -2.55 -1.74 11.80
C ALA A 170 -1.60 -2.92 12.04
N SER A 171 -0.64 -3.13 11.15
CA SER A 171 0.39 -4.16 11.27
C SER A 171 1.33 -3.93 12.47
N THR A 172 1.77 -2.70 12.72
CA THR A 172 2.57 -2.37 13.91
C THR A 172 1.77 -2.58 15.20
N LEU A 173 0.49 -2.22 15.22
CA LEU A 173 -0.38 -2.49 16.37
C LEU A 173 -0.50 -3.99 16.64
N LEU A 174 -0.66 -4.81 15.60
CA LEU A 174 -0.66 -6.27 15.74
C LEU A 174 0.64 -6.74 16.39
N THR A 175 1.82 -6.32 15.90
CA THR A 175 3.10 -6.71 16.50
C THR A 175 3.15 -6.38 17.99
N THR A 176 2.74 -5.17 18.40
CA THR A 176 2.73 -4.80 19.82
C THR A 176 1.81 -5.67 20.68
N LEU A 177 0.65 -6.07 20.15
CA LEU A 177 -0.28 -6.97 20.83
C LEU A 177 0.30 -8.39 20.96
N PHE A 178 0.94 -8.91 19.91
CA PHE A 178 1.59 -10.23 19.94
C PHE A 178 2.78 -10.24 20.92
N SER A 179 3.62 -9.19 20.93
CA SER A 179 4.74 -9.07 21.87
C SER A 179 4.28 -8.99 23.33
N ALA A 180 3.20 -8.24 23.61
CA ALA A 180 2.64 -8.15 24.96
C ALA A 180 2.16 -9.52 25.48
N ASN A 181 1.49 -10.29 24.63
CA ASN A 181 1.00 -11.63 24.98
C ASN A 181 2.13 -12.67 25.11
N LEU A 182 3.16 -12.62 24.26
CA LEU A 182 4.34 -13.50 24.42
C LEU A 182 5.08 -13.22 25.73
N THR A 183 5.24 -11.95 26.11
CA THR A 183 5.92 -11.60 27.37
C THR A 183 5.09 -12.03 28.57
N MET A 184 3.76 -11.95 28.50
CA MET A 184 2.86 -12.49 29.52
C MET A 184 2.96 -14.02 29.62
N VAL A 185 2.97 -14.75 28.51
CA VAL A 185 3.10 -16.22 28.49
C VAL A 185 4.47 -16.66 28.99
N ILE A 186 5.55 -15.96 28.62
CA ILE A 186 6.89 -16.25 29.12
C ILE A 186 6.99 -15.88 30.61
N THR A 187 6.39 -14.79 31.09
CA THR A 187 6.38 -14.43 32.52
C THR A 187 5.50 -15.37 33.34
N ALA A 188 4.38 -15.83 32.79
CA ALA A 188 3.51 -16.84 33.40
C ALA A 188 4.14 -18.25 33.38
N GLY A 189 4.94 -18.57 32.37
CA GLY A 189 5.71 -19.82 32.25
C GLY A 189 7.06 -19.81 32.98
N ALA A 190 7.66 -18.64 33.21
CA ALA A 190 8.96 -18.47 33.86
C ALA A 190 8.91 -18.49 35.39
N ASN A 191 7.75 -18.80 35.98
CA ASN A 191 7.70 -19.19 37.40
C ASN A 191 7.33 -20.67 37.60
N PRO A 192 8.19 -21.62 37.18
CA PRO A 192 8.01 -23.03 37.51
C PRO A 192 8.19 -23.31 39.02
N GLN A 193 8.62 -22.32 39.82
CA GLN A 193 8.86 -22.48 41.26
C GLN A 193 7.74 -21.92 42.16
N ALA A 194 6.81 -21.10 41.67
CA ALA A 194 5.66 -20.61 42.45
C ALA A 194 4.80 -21.73 43.06
N PRO A 195 4.42 -22.79 42.32
CA PRO A 195 3.65 -23.89 42.92
C PRO A 195 4.49 -24.71 43.90
N ILE A 196 5.79 -24.90 43.63
CA ILE A 196 6.72 -25.68 44.48
C ILE A 196 7.02 -24.94 45.78
N GLN A 197 7.30 -23.62 45.74
CA GLN A 197 7.51 -22.81 46.94
C GLN A 197 6.24 -22.66 47.78
N ARG A 198 5.05 -22.56 47.15
CA ARG A 198 3.77 -22.60 47.88
C ARG A 198 3.53 -23.96 48.54
N ALA A 199 3.88 -25.07 47.89
CA ALA A 199 3.79 -26.40 48.49
C ALA A 199 4.76 -26.59 49.66
N ILE A 200 6.02 -26.18 49.51
CA ILE A 200 7.04 -26.25 50.57
C ILE A 200 6.65 -25.38 51.78
N SER A 201 6.07 -24.20 51.57
CA SER A 201 5.61 -23.31 52.67
C SER A 201 4.42 -23.85 53.47
N LYS A 202 3.61 -24.75 52.86
CA LYS A 202 2.48 -25.40 53.54
C LYS A 202 2.87 -26.68 54.28
N VAL A 203 4.01 -27.28 53.95
CA VAL A 203 4.55 -28.46 54.65
C VAL A 203 5.38 -28.05 55.87
N ASN A 204 5.92 -26.82 55.90
CA ASN A 204 6.69 -26.26 57.02
C ASN A 204 5.84 -25.47 58.05
N ARG A 205 4.52 -25.62 58.03
CA ARG A 205 3.59 -25.14 59.07
C ARG A 205 2.81 -26.32 59.61
#